data_AF-A0ABD5XFS1-F1
#
_entry.id   AF-A0ABD5XFS1-F1
#
_cell.length_a   1.000
_cell.length_b   1.000
_cell.length_c   1.000
_cell.angle_alpha   90.00
_cell.angle_beta   90.00
_cell.angle_gamma   90.00
#
_symmetry.space_group_name_H-M   'P 1'
#
loop_
_entity.id
_entity.type
_entity.pdbx_description
1 polymer ?
#
loop_
_entity_poly.entity_id
_entity_poly.type
_entity_poly.pdbx_seq_one_letter_code
_entity_poly.pdbx_strand_id
1 'polypeptide(L)' 'MPAVQCRECGRDVAVHEIETATTTTPDGFETRYRCPYCDSEMRDVKTRIV' A
#
# COMPACT_ATOMS: atom_id res chain seq x y z
N MET A 1 7.46 0.85 -14.60
CA MET A 1 7.57 1.11 -13.16
C MET A 1 6.32 0.54 -12.51
N PRO A 2 6.41 -0.28 -11.46
CA PRO A 2 5.24 -0.87 -10.82
C PRO A 2 4.43 0.22 -10.08
N ALA A 3 3.15 0.31 -10.40
CA ALA A 3 2.19 1.19 -9.75
C ALA A 3 0.98 0.36 -9.29
N VAL A 4 0.35 0.81 -8.22
CA VAL A 4 -0.81 0.16 -7.60
C VAL A 4 -1.95 1.15 -7.63
N GLN A 5 -3.06 0.75 -8.25
CA GLN A 5 -4.26 1.54 -8.23
C GLN A 5 -4.98 1.39 -6.89
N CYS A 6 -5.21 2.52 -6.22
CA CYS A 6 -6.05 2.57 -5.04
C CYS A 6 -7.50 2.27 -5.43
N ARG A 7 -8.11 1.26 -4.82
CA ARG A 7 -9.52 0.91 -5.10
C ARG A 7 -10.53 1.88 -4.51
N GLU A 8 -10.12 2.65 -3.49
CA GLU A 8 -10.99 3.60 -2.81
C GLU A 8 -11.11 4.92 -3.58
N CYS A 9 -9.98 5.49 -4.03
CA CYS A 9 -9.97 6.76 -4.76
C CYS A 9 -9.71 6.63 -6.27
N GLY A 10 -9.43 5.43 -6.76
CA GLY A 10 -9.19 5.15 -8.18
C GLY A 10 -7.86 5.68 -8.73
N ARG A 11 -6.98 6.22 -7.87
CA ARG A 11 -5.70 6.82 -8.28
C ARG A 11 -4.60 5.78 -8.36
N ASP A 12 -3.75 5.91 -9.37
CA ASP A 12 -2.50 5.17 -9.46
C ASP A 12 -1.47 5.75 -8.48
N VAL A 13 -0.97 4.90 -7.59
CA VAL A 13 0.07 5.22 -6.61
C VAL A 13 1.32 4.44 -6.99
N ALA A 14 2.47 5.10 -7.14
CA ALA A 14 3.69 4.35 -7.42
C ALA A 14 4.09 3.55 -6.17
N VAL A 15 4.54 2.29 -6.35
CA VAL A 15 4.84 1.40 -5.22
C VAL A 15 5.88 1.98 -4.25
N HIS A 16 6.83 2.77 -4.75
CA HIS A 16 7.85 3.43 -3.93
C HIS A 16 7.35 4.68 -3.19
N GLU A 17 6.19 5.22 -3.56
CA GLU A 17 5.52 6.35 -2.90
C GLU A 17 4.48 5.89 -1.87
N ILE A 18 4.20 4.59 -1.80
CA ILE A 18 3.26 4.04 -0.81
C ILE A 18 3.90 4.15 0.57
N GLU A 19 3.21 4.84 1.48
CA GLU A 19 3.61 4.89 2.87
C GLU A 19 3.50 3.48 3.47
N THR A 20 4.66 2.95 3.84
CA THR A 20 4.79 1.59 4.35
C THR A 20 5.06 1.66 5.84
N ALA A 21 4.06 1.30 6.64
CA ALA A 21 4.17 1.26 8.09
C ALA A 21 4.39 -0.19 8.54
N THR A 22 5.62 -0.52 8.91
CA THR A 22 5.93 -1.81 9.53
C THR A 22 5.85 -1.65 11.05
N THR A 23 4.86 -2.30 11.66
CA THR A 23 4.68 -2.32 13.10
C THR A 23 5.07 -3.69 13.65
N THR A 24 5.96 -3.70 14.65
CA THR A 24 6.27 -4.92 15.41
C THR A 24 5.15 -5.16 16.41
N THR A 25 4.42 -6.24 16.23
CA THR A 25 3.38 -6.73 17.15
C THR A 25 3.92 -7.93 17.94
N PRO A 26 3.37 -8.27 19.12
CA PRO A 26 3.79 -9.44 19.88
C PRO A 26 3.64 -10.76 19.11
N ASP A 27 2.80 -10.81 18.08
CA ASP A 27 2.57 -11.97 17.20
C ASP A 27 3.47 -11.98 15.95
N GLY A 28 4.24 -10.92 15.70
CA GLY A 28 5.14 -10.81 14.54
C GLY A 28 5.19 -9.41 13.92
N PHE A 29 5.48 -9.33 12.63
CA PHE A 29 5.56 -8.07 11.90
C PHE A 29 4.29 -7.84 11.09
N GLU A 30 3.64 -6.71 11.31
CA GLU A 30 2.49 -6.29 10.51
C GLU A 30 2.93 -5.14 9.60
N THR A 31 2.87 -5.37 8.29
CA THR A 31 3.17 -4.34 7.28
C THR A 31 1.86 -3.81 6.72
N ARG A 32 1.57 -2.54 6.98
CA ARG A 32 0.41 -1.83 6.43
C ARG A 32 0.87 -0.87 5.34
N TYR A 33 0.13 -0.87 4.24
CA TYR A 33 0.33 0.02 3.11
C TYR A 33 -0.81 1.04 3.10
N ARG A 34 -0.51 2.33 2.98
CA ARG A 34 -1.54 3.39 2.91
C ARG A 34 -1.43 4.19 1.63
N CYS A 35 -2.60 4.59 1.12
CA CYS A 35 -2.68 5.49 -0.02
C CYS A 35 -2.38 6.93 0.43
N PRO A 36 -1.36 7.62 -0.13
CA PRO A 36 -1.00 8.97 0.28
C PRO A 36 -2.06 10.03 -0.09
N TYR A 37 -3.02 9.69 -0.94
CA TYR A 37 -4.06 10.61 -1.40
C TYR A 37 -5.34 10.57 -0.56
N CYS A 38 -5.69 9.40 -0.01
CA CYS A 38 -6.96 9.20 0.70
C CYS A 38 -6.80 8.52 2.06
N ASP A 39 -5.57 8.27 2.51
CA ASP A 39 -5.17 7.56 3.73
C ASP A 39 -5.76 6.14 3.88
N SER A 40 -6.42 5.62 2.84
CA SER A 40 -7.03 4.29 2.88
C SER A 40 -5.96 3.19 2.93
N GLU A 41 -6.20 2.19 3.78
CA GLU A 41 -5.34 1.01 3.90
C GLU A 41 -5.42 0.15 2.63
N MET A 42 -4.31 0.03 1.93
CA MET A 42 -4.15 -0.78 0.73
C MET A 42 -3.81 -2.23 1.14
N ARG A 43 -4.83 -3.01 1.55
CA ARG A 43 -4.65 -4.39 2.04
C ARG A 43 -4.13 -5.39 0.99
N ASP A 44 -4.30 -5.09 -0.30
CA ASP A 44 -3.93 -5.96 -1.40
C ASP A 44 -3.05 -5.19 -2.40
N VAL A 45 -1.82 -4.89 -1.98
CA VAL A 45 -0.78 -4.41 -2.90
C VAL A 45 -0.29 -5.61 -3.72
N LYS A 46 -1.18 -6.23 -4.50
CA LYS A 46 -0.78 -7.19 -5.53
C LYS A 46 -0.07 -6.38 -6.59
N THR A 47 1.25 -6.27 -6.43
CA THR A 47 2.17 -5.84 -7.47
C THR A 47 1.76 -6.54 -8.75
N ARG A 48 1.11 -5.80 -9.64
CA ARG A 48 0.80 -6.27 -10.99
C ARG A 48 2.12 -6.12 -11.75
N ILE A 49 2.99 -7.12 -11.62
CA ILE A 49 4.13 -7.26 -12.54
C ILE A 49 3.51 -7.48 -13.92
N VAL A 50 3.58 -6.46 -14.76
CA VAL A 50 3.42 -6.56 -16.21
C VAL A 50 4.79 -6.49 -16.85
#